data_AF-X0VFV4-F1
#
_entry.id   AF-X0VFV4-F1
#
_cell.length_a   1.000
_cell.length_b   1.000
_cell.length_c   1.000
_cell.angle_alpha   90.00
_cell.angle_beta   90.00
_cell.angle_gamma   90.00
#
_symmetry.space_group_name_H-M   'P 1'
#
loop_
_entity.id
_entity.type
_entity.pdbx_description
1 polymer ?
#
loop_
_entity_poly.entity_id
_entity_poly.type
_entity_poly.pdbx_seq_one_letter_code
_entity_poly.pdbx_strand_id
1 'polypeptide(L)'
;DLVFDTKVRGALTLAQTLRPDDLRFLVFFSSVAARYGYAGGTDYAAANDTLNRLAWVLDRGWPGRVVSIGWGPWADVGIASRYPEELHIRQDLVRIPPRVGCNHFLNELLYGREGDAEVLIFGSWGGEPYADAPARDLSLSHD
;
A
#
# COMPACT_ATOMS: atom_id res chain seq x y z
N ASP A 1 -9.84 -2.24 18.52
CA ASP A 1 -10.27 -3.60 18.11
C ASP A 1 -10.87 -3.79 16.69
N LEU A 2 -11.93 -3.09 16.25
CA LEU A 2 -12.60 -3.40 14.95
C LEU A 2 -11.69 -3.30 13.70
N VAL A 3 -10.71 -2.40 13.70
CA VAL A 3 -9.77 -2.17 12.59
C VAL A 3 -8.76 -3.31 12.46
N PHE A 4 -8.26 -3.81 13.60
CA PHE A 4 -7.25 -4.85 13.64
C PHE A 4 -7.82 -6.17 13.14
N ASP A 5 -8.94 -6.59 13.70
CA ASP A 5 -9.54 -7.88 13.35
C ASP A 5 -9.94 -7.93 11.86
N THR A 6 -10.53 -6.85 11.34
CA THR A 6 -10.94 -6.79 9.92
C THR A 6 -9.77 -6.99 8.95
N LYS A 7 -8.63 -6.32 9.18
CA LYS A 7 -7.45 -6.43 8.30
C LYS A 7 -6.73 -7.76 8.51
N VAL A 8 -6.43 -8.09 9.75
CA VAL A 8 -5.57 -9.24 10.08
C VAL A 8 -6.28 -10.55 9.81
N ARG A 9 -7.54 -10.69 10.25
CA ARG A 9 -8.30 -11.93 10.04
C ARG A 9 -8.54 -12.19 8.55
N GLY A 10 -8.87 -11.16 7.78
CA GLY A 10 -9.02 -11.26 6.33
C GLY A 10 -7.73 -11.73 5.66
N ALA A 11 -6.60 -11.12 6.01
CA ALA A 11 -5.30 -11.48 5.44
C ALA A 11 -4.86 -12.91 5.80
N LEU A 12 -5.03 -13.32 7.06
CA LEU A 12 -4.74 -14.69 7.48
C LEU A 12 -5.65 -15.71 6.79
N THR A 13 -6.93 -15.39 6.61
CA THR A 13 -7.87 -16.25 5.88
C THR A 13 -7.43 -16.45 4.43
N LEU A 14 -7.05 -15.36 3.74
CA LEU A 14 -6.52 -15.46 2.37
C LEU A 14 -5.25 -16.33 2.34
N ALA A 15 -4.30 -16.09 3.24
CA ALA A 15 -3.06 -16.85 3.31
C ALA A 15 -3.26 -18.36 3.57
N GLN A 16 -4.33 -18.74 4.28
CA GLN A 16 -4.64 -20.14 4.60
C GLN A 16 -5.46 -20.86 3.52
N THR A 17 -6.24 -20.11 2.75
CA THR A 17 -7.24 -20.69 1.81
C THR A 17 -6.82 -20.65 0.36
N LEU A 18 -5.96 -19.71 -0.01
CA LEU A 18 -5.48 -19.58 -1.39
C LEU A 18 -4.48 -20.68 -1.72
N ARG A 19 -4.50 -21.14 -2.98
CA ARG A 19 -3.48 -22.04 -3.52
C ARG A 19 -2.37 -21.20 -4.15
N PRO A 20 -1.15 -21.18 -3.57
CA PRO A 20 -0.08 -20.28 -4.02
C PRO A 20 0.29 -20.47 -5.48
N ASP A 21 0.28 -21.72 -5.96
CA ASP A 21 0.69 -22.07 -7.33
C ASP A 21 -0.25 -21.52 -8.42
N ASP A 22 -1.48 -21.16 -8.07
CA ASP A 22 -2.47 -20.59 -9.00
C ASP A 22 -2.40 -19.05 -9.09
N LEU A 23 -1.59 -18.40 -8.25
CA LEU A 23 -1.56 -16.95 -8.10
C LEU A 23 -0.29 -16.35 -8.70
N ARG A 24 -0.49 -15.31 -9.51
CA ARG A 24 0.63 -14.46 -9.96
C ARG A 24 1.01 -13.41 -8.91
N PHE A 25 0.03 -12.91 -8.17
CA PHE A 25 0.20 -11.83 -7.20
C PHE A 25 -0.69 -12.01 -5.97
N LEU A 26 -0.15 -11.67 -4.80
CA LEU A 26 -0.91 -11.39 -3.58
C LEU A 26 -0.45 -10.05 -3.02
N VAL A 27 -1.34 -9.05 -3.05
CA VAL A 27 -1.01 -7.69 -2.61
C VAL A 27 -1.82 -7.28 -1.39
N PHE A 28 -1.12 -6.93 -0.31
CA PHE A 28 -1.73 -6.37 0.89
C PHE A 28 -1.69 -4.84 0.83
N PHE A 29 -2.82 -4.21 1.14
CA PHE A 29 -2.93 -2.76 1.26
C PHE A 29 -2.68 -2.35 2.72
N SER A 30 -1.42 -2.01 2.98
CA SER A 30 -0.92 -1.53 4.27
C SER A 30 -0.89 0.02 4.28
N SER A 31 -0.19 0.60 5.26
CA SER A 31 -0.03 2.05 5.40
C SER A 31 1.34 2.41 5.97
N VAL A 32 1.85 3.58 5.58
CA VAL A 32 3.06 4.17 6.19
C VAL A 32 2.96 4.32 7.70
N ALA A 33 1.75 4.39 8.26
CA ALA A 33 1.50 4.41 9.70
C ALA A 33 2.05 3.17 10.43
N ALA A 34 2.24 2.03 9.74
CA ALA A 34 2.88 0.84 10.32
C ALA A 34 4.34 1.09 10.73
N ARG A 35 5.01 2.03 10.05
CA ARG A 35 6.43 2.37 10.29
C ARG A 35 6.62 3.65 11.06
N TYR A 36 5.80 4.66 10.77
CA TYR A 36 5.97 6.00 11.34
C TYR A 36 4.95 6.34 12.43
N GLY A 37 3.85 5.56 12.54
CA GLY A 37 2.80 5.78 13.52
C GLY A 37 2.07 7.12 13.37
N TYR A 38 1.05 7.31 14.20
CA TYR A 38 0.46 8.61 14.50
C TYR A 38 -0.27 8.55 15.85
N ALA A 39 -0.49 9.70 16.49
CA ALA A 39 -1.16 9.77 17.78
C ALA A 39 -2.60 9.24 17.67
N GLY A 40 -2.95 8.26 18.52
CA GLY A 40 -4.26 7.59 18.49
C GLY A 40 -4.38 6.45 17.45
N GLY A 41 -3.32 6.17 16.68
CA GLY A 41 -3.32 5.20 15.60
C GLY A 41 -2.75 3.82 15.92
N THR A 42 -2.50 3.47 17.17
CA THR A 42 -1.76 2.24 17.55
C THR A 42 -2.37 0.96 16.98
N ASP A 43 -3.69 0.76 17.12
CA ASP A 43 -4.39 -0.40 16.56
C ASP A 43 -4.24 -0.49 15.04
N TYR A 44 -4.34 0.66 14.36
CA TYR A 44 -4.20 0.74 12.90
C TYR A 44 -2.75 0.44 12.48
N ALA A 45 -1.77 1.01 13.17
CA ALA A 45 -0.35 0.74 12.91
C ALA A 45 -0.04 -0.76 13.11
N ALA A 46 -0.49 -1.35 14.22
CA ALA A 46 -0.28 -2.77 14.52
C ALA A 46 -0.94 -3.70 13.49
N ALA A 47 -2.16 -3.38 13.05
CA ALA A 47 -2.86 -4.14 12.01
C ALA A 47 -2.09 -4.12 10.69
N ASN A 48 -1.60 -2.96 10.27
CA ASN A 48 -0.85 -2.80 9.03
C ASN A 48 0.55 -3.43 9.12
N ASP A 49 1.23 -3.34 10.26
CA ASP A 49 2.52 -4.04 10.43
C ASP A 49 2.35 -5.56 10.41
N THR A 50 1.24 -6.08 10.95
CA THR A 50 0.91 -7.50 10.83
C THR A 50 0.79 -7.94 9.36
N LEU A 51 0.19 -7.12 8.49
CA LEU A 51 0.16 -7.39 7.05
C LEU A 51 1.57 -7.39 6.44
N ASN A 52 2.41 -6.43 6.83
CA ASN A 52 3.80 -6.34 6.34
C ASN A 52 4.59 -7.60 6.71
N ARG A 53 4.45 -8.09 7.95
CA ARG A 53 5.11 -9.31 8.39
C ARG A 53 4.56 -10.56 7.73
N LEU A 54 3.26 -10.64 7.52
CA LEU A 54 2.65 -11.74 6.79
C LEU A 54 3.18 -11.80 5.35
N ALA A 55 3.22 -10.67 4.64
CA ALA A 55 3.76 -10.60 3.28
C ALA A 55 5.20 -11.11 3.21
N TRP A 56 6.05 -10.68 4.15
CA TRP A 56 7.45 -11.10 4.23
C TRP A 56 7.63 -12.60 4.48
N VAL A 57 6.74 -13.23 5.25
CA VAL A 57 6.75 -14.68 5.47
C VAL A 57 6.29 -15.41 4.21
N LEU A 58 5.23 -14.95 3.55
CA LEU A 58 4.65 -15.61 2.39
C LEU A 58 5.56 -15.49 1.15
N ASP A 59 6.18 -14.34 0.92
CA ASP A 59 7.10 -14.07 -0.22
C ASP A 59 8.27 -15.07 -0.28
N ARG A 60 8.68 -15.63 0.87
CA ARG A 60 9.76 -16.63 0.94
C ARG A 60 9.36 -18.03 0.47
N GLY A 61 8.06 -18.32 0.41
CA GLY A 61 7.56 -19.67 0.18
C GLY A 61 6.52 -19.77 -0.94
N TRP A 62 6.05 -18.65 -1.47
CA TRP A 62 5.05 -18.61 -2.52
C TRP A 62 5.75 -18.32 -3.86
N PRO A 63 5.36 -19.01 -4.95
CA PRO A 63 6.02 -18.84 -6.25
C PRO A 63 5.62 -17.55 -6.97
N GLY A 64 4.44 -17.00 -6.64
CA GLY A 64 3.97 -15.71 -7.13
C GLY A 64 4.48 -14.55 -6.29
N ARG A 65 4.37 -13.33 -6.82
CA ARG A 65 4.81 -12.12 -6.10
C ARG A 65 3.89 -11.83 -4.92
N VAL A 66 4.44 -11.80 -3.71
CA VAL A 66 3.73 -11.34 -2.50
C VAL A 66 4.30 -10.00 -2.02
N VAL A 67 3.45 -8.98 -1.88
CA VAL A 67 3.91 -7.66 -1.44
C VAL A 67 2.88 -6.96 -0.57
N SER A 68 3.35 -6.29 0.47
CA SER A 68 2.57 -5.34 1.26
C SER A 68 2.95 -3.92 0.88
N ILE A 69 1.98 -3.14 0.39
CA ILE A 69 2.21 -1.75 0.01
C ILE A 69 1.76 -0.84 1.15
N GLY A 70 2.72 -0.16 1.78
CA GLY A 70 2.50 0.87 2.77
C GLY A 70 2.15 2.20 2.12
N TRP A 71 0.85 2.46 1.96
CA TRP A 71 0.38 3.70 1.34
C TRP A 71 0.43 4.90 2.29
N GLY A 72 0.88 6.03 1.76
CA GLY A 72 0.60 7.36 2.28
C GLY A 72 -0.88 7.75 2.12
N PRO A 73 -1.27 8.95 2.57
CA PRO A 73 -2.65 9.38 2.49
C PRO A 73 -3.09 9.56 1.03
N TRP A 74 -4.28 9.08 0.68
CA TRP A 74 -4.85 9.25 -0.65
C TRP A 74 -5.65 10.57 -0.72
N ALA A 75 -5.60 11.26 -1.86
CA ALA A 75 -6.40 12.46 -2.10
C ALA A 75 -7.86 12.10 -2.41
N ASP A 76 -8.80 12.90 -1.90
CA ASP A 76 -10.23 12.92 -2.27
C ASP A 76 -11.02 11.61 -2.08
N VAL A 77 -10.40 10.58 -1.53
CA VAL A 77 -11.01 9.26 -1.31
C VAL A 77 -10.58 8.64 0.01
N GLY A 78 -11.34 7.64 0.46
CA GLY A 78 -10.96 6.76 1.56
C GLY A 78 -10.90 7.43 2.93
N ILE A 79 -10.17 6.80 3.86
CA ILE A 79 -10.09 7.22 5.27
C ILE A 79 -9.45 8.61 5.39
N ALA A 80 -8.49 8.95 4.52
CA ALA A 80 -7.82 10.25 4.53
C ALA A 80 -8.77 11.42 4.25
N SER A 81 -9.81 11.23 3.43
CA SER A 81 -10.85 12.24 3.19
C SER A 81 -11.75 12.52 4.41
N ARG A 82 -11.73 11.64 5.43
CA ARG A 82 -12.56 11.76 6.65
C ARG A 82 -11.85 12.46 7.80
N TYR A 83 -10.54 12.67 7.69
CA TYR A 83 -9.77 13.41 8.68
C TYR A 83 -9.41 14.79 8.13
N PRO A 84 -9.48 15.85 8.96
CA PRO A 84 -9.06 17.18 8.56
C PRO A 84 -7.66 17.18 7.94
N GLU A 85 -7.45 18.02 6.93
CA GLU A 85 -6.13 18.15 6.27
C GLU A 85 -5.01 18.43 7.28
N GLU A 86 -5.31 19.14 8.37
CA GLU A 86 -4.31 19.51 9.38
C GLU A 86 -3.67 18.29 10.08
N LEU A 87 -4.36 17.16 10.20
CA LEU A 87 -3.77 15.93 10.78
C LEU A 87 -2.74 15.30 9.84
N HIS A 88 -2.91 15.47 8.53
CA HIS A 88 -1.98 14.96 7.51
C HIS A 88 -0.82 15.93 7.27
N ILE A 89 -1.08 17.24 7.31
CA ILE A 89 -0.07 18.30 7.21
C ILE A 89 0.92 18.22 8.38
N ARG A 90 0.48 17.81 9.59
CA ARG A 90 1.38 17.61 10.74
C ARG A 90 2.41 16.50 10.56
N GLN A 91 2.26 15.64 9.54
CA GLN A 91 3.22 14.58 9.22
C GLN A 91 4.04 14.86 7.96
N ASP A 92 3.92 16.08 7.37
CA ASP A 92 4.55 16.48 6.10
C ASP A 92 4.30 15.51 4.93
N LEU A 93 3.22 14.73 4.98
CA LEU A 93 2.88 13.77 3.94
C LEU A 93 1.98 14.41 2.89
N VAL A 94 2.46 14.45 1.64
CA VAL A 94 1.65 14.87 0.49
C VAL A 94 0.64 13.78 0.16
N ARG A 95 -0.62 14.18 -0.06
CA ARG A 95 -1.69 13.28 -0.50
C ARG A 95 -1.43 12.77 -1.91
N ILE A 96 -1.63 11.47 -2.10
CA ILE A 96 -1.43 10.76 -3.36
C ILE A 96 -2.71 10.86 -4.19
N PRO A 97 -2.70 11.50 -5.36
CA PRO A 97 -3.86 11.46 -6.27
C PRO A 97 -4.19 10.01 -6.67
N PRO A 98 -5.46 9.60 -6.75
CA PRO A 98 -5.82 8.22 -7.07
C PRO A 98 -5.16 7.68 -8.34
N ARG A 99 -5.09 8.51 -9.40
CA ARG A 99 -4.41 8.16 -10.65
C ARG A 99 -2.92 7.82 -10.44
N VAL A 100 -2.23 8.60 -9.62
CA VAL A 100 -0.82 8.38 -9.30
C VAL A 100 -0.66 7.09 -8.49
N GLY A 101 -1.53 6.87 -7.49
CA GLY A 101 -1.57 5.62 -6.71
C GLY A 101 -1.78 4.39 -7.59
N CYS A 102 -2.73 4.43 -8.53
CA CYS A 102 -2.96 3.35 -9.49
C CYS A 102 -1.72 3.08 -10.37
N ASN A 103 -1.04 4.10 -10.86
CA ASN A 103 0.18 3.93 -11.64
C ASN A 103 1.29 3.26 -10.82
N HIS A 104 1.47 3.65 -9.57
CA HIS A 104 2.42 3.01 -8.68
C HIS A 104 2.07 1.54 -8.39
N PHE A 105 0.78 1.24 -8.18
CA PHE A 105 0.31 -0.13 -8.00
C PHE A 105 0.60 -0.98 -9.25
N LEU A 106 0.28 -0.48 -10.44
CA LEU A 106 0.57 -1.20 -11.69
C LEU A 106 2.08 -1.40 -11.90
N ASN A 107 2.89 -0.38 -11.62
CA ASN A 107 4.35 -0.49 -11.71
C ASN A 107 4.91 -1.54 -10.75
N GLU A 108 4.36 -1.63 -9.53
CA GLU A 108 4.75 -2.67 -8.57
C GLU A 108 4.42 -4.07 -9.10
N LEU A 109 3.23 -4.27 -9.69
CA LEU A 109 2.84 -5.56 -10.29
C LEU A 109 3.69 -5.93 -11.51
N LEU A 110 4.07 -4.95 -12.33
CA LEU A 110 4.79 -5.20 -13.59
C LEU A 110 6.30 -5.31 -13.40
N TYR A 111 6.86 -4.58 -12.43
CA TYR A 111 8.31 -4.36 -12.32
C TYR A 111 8.87 -4.56 -10.91
N GLY A 112 8.04 -4.88 -9.92
CA GLY A 112 8.48 -5.14 -8.56
C GLY A 112 9.48 -6.31 -8.51
N ARG A 113 10.42 -6.28 -7.57
CA ARG A 113 11.45 -7.33 -7.39
C ARG A 113 11.13 -8.32 -6.27
N GLU A 114 11.31 -9.61 -6.55
CA GLU A 114 11.17 -10.67 -5.54
C GLU A 114 12.10 -10.40 -4.35
N GLY A 115 11.65 -10.68 -3.13
CA GLY A 115 12.35 -10.32 -1.90
C GLY A 115 12.01 -8.93 -1.35
N ASP A 116 11.49 -8.01 -2.17
CA ASP A 116 10.94 -6.72 -1.73
C ASP A 116 9.47 -6.87 -1.29
N ALA A 117 9.25 -7.67 -0.25
CA ALA A 117 7.90 -8.00 0.25
C ALA A 117 7.17 -6.82 0.91
N GLU A 118 7.85 -5.69 1.12
CA GLU A 118 7.27 -4.45 1.64
C GLU A 118 7.78 -3.25 0.86
N VAL A 119 6.85 -2.47 0.32
CA VAL A 119 7.13 -1.25 -0.44
C VAL A 119 6.33 -0.10 0.14
N LEU A 120 6.96 1.06 0.34
CA LEU A 120 6.29 2.26 0.81
C LEU A 120 6.04 3.21 -0.36
N ILE A 121 4.80 3.68 -0.51
CA ILE A 121 4.41 4.64 -1.55
C ILE A 121 3.76 5.82 -0.86
N PHE A 122 4.49 6.92 -0.76
CA PHE A 122 4.05 8.15 -0.13
C PHE A 122 4.75 9.35 -0.76
N GLY A 123 4.09 10.51 -0.72
CA GLY A 123 4.68 11.75 -1.18
C GLY A 123 5.83 12.20 -0.28
N SER A 124 6.81 12.88 -0.87
CA SER A 124 8.03 13.32 -0.20
C SER A 124 7.77 14.10 1.09
N TRP A 125 8.51 13.74 2.14
CA TRP A 125 8.69 14.56 3.33
C TRP A 125 9.34 15.89 2.91
N GLY A 126 8.56 16.96 2.82
CA GLY A 126 9.05 18.28 2.37
C GLY A 126 9.37 18.41 0.87
N GLY A 127 8.79 17.57 0.00
CA GLY A 127 8.91 17.74 -1.46
C GLY A 127 7.69 18.42 -2.09
N GLU A 128 7.87 18.93 -3.31
CA GLU A 128 6.80 19.55 -4.10
C GLU A 128 5.59 18.60 -4.25
N PRO A 129 4.35 19.13 -4.27
CA PRO A 129 3.15 18.34 -4.51
C PRO A 129 3.29 17.50 -5.79
N TYR A 130 2.62 16.33 -5.83
CA TYR A 130 2.51 15.56 -7.07
C TYR A 130 1.94 16.48 -8.17
N ALA A 131 2.80 16.94 -9.09
CA ALA A 131 2.35 17.65 -10.27
C ALA A 131 1.38 16.74 -11.03
N ASP A 132 0.34 17.31 -11.64
CA ASP A 132 -0.59 16.58 -12.51
C ASP A 132 0.20 15.89 -13.63
N ALA A 133 0.59 14.64 -13.38
CA ALA A 133 1.31 13.86 -14.34
C ALA A 133 0.31 13.56 -15.47
N PRO A 134 0.56 14.01 -16.72
CA PRO A 134 -0.36 13.78 -17.80
C PRO A 134 -0.60 12.28 -17.97
N ALA A 135 -1.77 11.94 -18.51
CA ALA A 135 -2.02 10.56 -18.89
C ALA A 135 -0.94 10.09 -19.85
N ARG A 136 -0.12 9.11 -19.46
CA ARG A 136 0.71 8.39 -20.43
C ARG A 136 -0.28 7.69 -21.34
N ASP A 137 -0.32 8.16 -22.57
CA ASP A 137 -1.04 7.51 -23.65
C ASP A 137 -0.46 6.11 -23.84
N LEU A 138 -1.29 5.10 -23.60
CA LEU A 138 -0.92 3.69 -23.75
C LEU A 138 -1.14 3.20 -25.20
N SER A 139 -1.44 4.10 -26.15
CA SER A 139 -1.77 3.73 -27.53
C SER A 139 -0.57 3.52 -28.46
N LEU A 140 0.68 3.49 -27.96
CA LEU A 140 1.86 3.33 -28.83
C LEU A 140 2.82 2.26 -28.30
N SER A 141 2.58 1.01 -28.69
CA SER A 141 3.63 0.01 -28.90
C SER A 141 3.10 -1.22 -29.66
N HIS A 142 2.63 -1.03 -30.89
CA HIS A 142 2.67 -2.09 -31.92
C HIS A 142 3.31 -1.46 -33.16
N ASP A 143 4.62 -1.67 -33.29
CA ASP A 143 5.35 -1.73 -34.56
C ASP A 143 6.43 -2.81 -34.41
#